data_AF-A0A1B9IPB3-F1
#
_entry.id   AF-A0A1B9IPB3-F1
#
_cell.length_a   1.000
_cell.length_b   1.000
_cell.length_c   1.000
_cell.angle_alpha   90.00
_cell.angle_beta   90.00
_cell.angle_gamma   90.00
#
_symmetry.space_group_name_H-M   'P 1'
#
loop_
_entity.id
_entity.type
_entity.pdbx_description
1 polymer ?
#
loop_
_entity_poly.entity_id
_entity_poly.type
_entity_poly.pdbx_seq_one_letter_code
_entity_poly.pdbx_strand_id
1 'polypeptide(L)'
;MSKIPNLSTLLARRSNPSIIPISPTRSGNNKPKSLQKTKRTFKPNITRVDWPINLLAETEGASAGGNDVLPRLRGVKMQIRKIRDVEKAGGLEGLLLSRRSKNLTPFGAYLRSQVFTQLHRIKEDIEFERASRKASGLPPLEGLCSLSGRIGVGDKKEVPLLEGQ
;
A
#
# COMPACT_ATOMS: atom_id res chain seq x y z
N MET A 1 -15.26 20.78 7.76
CA MET A 1 -14.92 19.47 7.18
C MET A 1 -14.22 19.69 5.85
N SER A 2 -12.99 19.21 5.68
CA SER A 2 -12.28 19.32 4.39
C SER A 2 -12.91 18.35 3.38
N LYS A 3 -13.49 18.87 2.28
CA LYS A 3 -13.95 18.05 1.16
C LYS A 3 -12.74 17.29 0.59
N ILE A 4 -12.76 15.97 0.71
CA ILE A 4 -11.69 15.14 0.15
C ILE A 4 -11.94 15.06 -1.37
N PRO A 5 -10.93 15.34 -2.23
CA PRO A 5 -11.12 15.32 -3.68
C PRO A 5 -11.43 13.92 -4.20
N ASN A 6 -12.16 13.82 -5.32
CA ASN A 6 -12.39 12.57 -6.04
C ASN A 6 -11.07 11.93 -6.47
N LEU A 7 -11.04 10.61 -6.60
CA LEU A 7 -9.81 9.85 -6.84
C LEU A 7 -9.08 10.24 -8.15
N SER A 8 -9.83 10.47 -9.23
CA SER A 8 -9.31 10.99 -10.51
C SER A 8 -8.57 12.32 -10.34
N THR A 9 -9.09 13.20 -9.50
CA THR A 9 -8.44 14.49 -9.20
C THR A 9 -7.17 14.33 -8.35
N LEU A 10 -7.06 13.28 -7.53
CA LEU A 10 -5.85 13.02 -6.74
C LEU A 10 -4.66 12.56 -7.60
N LEU A 11 -4.93 11.79 -8.66
CA LEU A 11 -3.93 11.34 -9.63
C LEU A 11 -3.45 12.49 -10.52
N ALA A 12 -4.33 13.42 -10.88
CA ALA A 12 -4.00 14.59 -11.70
C ALA A 12 -3.27 15.71 -10.92
N ARG A 13 -3.30 15.69 -9.58
CA ARG A 13 -2.68 16.74 -8.76
C ARG A 13 -1.15 16.71 -8.85
N ARG A 14 -0.55 17.91 -8.92
CA ARG A 14 0.90 18.10 -8.85
C ARG A 14 1.52 17.61 -7.54
N SER A 15 0.77 17.68 -6.43
CA SER A 15 1.26 17.25 -5.12
C SER A 15 0.13 16.78 -4.22
N ASN A 16 0.43 15.75 -3.44
CA ASN A 16 -0.51 15.15 -2.51
C ASN A 16 -0.09 15.34 -1.04
N PRO A 17 -1.06 15.45 -0.12
CA PRO A 17 -0.78 15.53 1.30
C PRO A 17 -0.16 14.22 1.82
N SER A 18 0.36 14.27 3.05
CA SER A 18 1.05 13.11 3.63
C SER A 18 0.07 12.01 4.01
N ILE A 19 0.43 10.76 3.74
CA ILE A 19 -0.36 9.56 4.10
C ILE A 19 -0.08 9.14 5.55
N ILE A 20 1.19 9.21 5.97
CA ILE A 20 1.63 8.93 7.33
C ILE A 20 1.82 10.28 8.07
N PRO A 21 1.43 10.39 9.34
CA PRO A 21 1.71 11.58 10.15
C PRO A 21 3.19 11.96 10.14
N ILE A 22 3.46 13.23 9.86
CA ILE A 22 4.81 13.82 9.89
C ILE A 22 5.07 14.29 11.32
N SER A 23 6.22 13.93 11.89
CA SER A 23 6.62 14.42 13.21
C SER A 23 6.67 15.96 13.24
N PRO A 24 6.18 16.61 14.31
CA PRO A 24 6.19 18.06 14.40
C PRO A 24 7.62 18.61 14.45
N THR A 25 7.79 19.87 14.04
CA THR A 25 9.03 20.61 14.22
C THR A 25 9.28 20.85 15.71
N ARG A 26 10.47 20.52 16.20
CA ARG A 26 10.83 20.73 17.62
C ARG A 26 11.63 22.00 17.77
N SER A 27 11.32 22.81 18.77
CA SER A 27 12.16 23.95 19.16
C SER A 27 13.23 23.49 20.15
N GLY A 28 14.37 24.18 20.14
CA GLY A 28 15.43 23.97 21.11
C GLY A 28 16.39 25.14 21.14
N ASN A 29 17.43 25.04 21.94
CA ASN A 29 18.50 26.04 21.99
C ASN A 29 19.77 25.46 21.37
N ASN A 30 20.55 26.30 20.70
CA ASN A 30 21.94 25.99 20.39
C ASN A 30 22.75 26.08 21.68
N LYS A 31 23.71 25.17 21.87
CA LYS A 31 24.62 25.17 23.02
C LYS A 31 26.01 25.55 22.51
N PRO A 32 26.32 26.85 22.39
CA PRO A 32 27.65 27.26 21.96
C PRO A 32 28.69 26.98 23.05
N LYS A 33 29.96 27.16 22.70
CA LYS A 33 31.06 27.18 23.68
C LYS A 33 30.99 28.42 24.60
N SER A 34 30.29 29.48 24.19
CA SER A 34 29.96 30.65 25.02
C SER A 34 28.68 30.43 25.85
N LEU A 35 28.39 31.33 26.81
CA LEU A 35 27.21 31.24 27.69
C LEU A 35 25.88 31.63 26.99
N GLN A 36 25.94 32.30 25.83
CA GLN A 36 24.76 32.88 25.17
C GLN A 36 24.03 31.84 24.29
N LYS A 37 22.88 31.34 24.77
CA LYS A 37 22.06 30.38 24.04
C LYS A 37 21.18 31.08 23.00
N THR A 38 21.22 30.62 21.75
CA THR A 38 20.32 31.08 20.67
C THR A 38 19.21 30.05 20.42
N LYS A 39 18.00 30.51 20.09
CA LYS A 39 16.90 29.61 19.66
C LYS A 39 17.26 28.92 18.33
N ARG A 40 16.87 27.65 18.19
CA ARG A 40 16.94 26.88 16.94
C ARG A 40 15.71 26.00 16.76
N THR A 41 15.49 25.54 15.54
CA THR A 41 14.40 24.61 15.20
C THR A 41 14.95 23.35 14.55
N PHE A 42 14.38 22.21 14.92
CA PHE A 42 14.68 20.91 14.34
C PHE A 42 13.52 20.52 13.41
N LYS A 43 13.76 20.68 12.11
CA LYS A 43 12.80 20.30 11.07
C LYS A 43 13.03 18.84 10.68
N PRO A 44 11.97 18.02 10.56
CA PRO A 44 12.13 16.67 10.02
C PRO A 44 12.52 16.73 8.54
N ASN A 45 13.26 15.73 8.08
CA ASN A 45 13.64 15.62 6.68
C ASN A 45 12.44 15.12 5.85
N ILE A 46 11.82 16.04 5.11
CA ILE A 46 10.61 15.82 4.31
C ILE A 46 10.96 15.86 2.83
N THR A 47 10.43 14.91 2.08
CA THR A 47 10.54 14.79 0.63
C THR A 47 9.16 14.58 0.01
N ARG A 48 9.06 14.78 -1.30
CA ARG A 48 7.88 14.40 -2.08
C ARG A 48 8.30 13.30 -3.05
N VAL A 49 7.58 12.20 -3.02
CA VAL A 49 7.89 11.00 -3.80
C VAL A 49 6.66 10.59 -4.58
N ASP A 50 6.89 10.11 -5.80
CA ASP A 50 5.86 9.54 -6.66
C ASP A 50 5.81 8.04 -6.41
N TRP A 51 4.62 7.53 -6.06
CA TRP A 51 4.45 6.10 -5.75
C TRP A 51 3.61 5.41 -6.83
N PRO A 52 4.03 4.25 -7.37
CA PRO A 52 3.18 3.47 -8.24
C PRO A 52 1.95 2.97 -7.47
N ILE A 53 0.84 2.91 -8.20
CA ILE A 53 -0.47 2.45 -7.75
C ILE A 53 -0.92 1.36 -8.71
N ASN A 54 -1.52 0.30 -8.18
CA ASN A 54 -2.09 -0.78 -8.97
C ASN A 54 -3.62 -0.77 -8.84
N LEU A 55 -4.13 -0.88 -7.61
CA LEU A 55 -5.56 -1.08 -7.32
C LEU A 55 -6.41 0.17 -7.49
N LEU A 56 -5.84 1.35 -7.23
CA LEU A 56 -6.60 2.61 -7.30
C LEU A 56 -6.69 3.18 -8.73
N ALA A 57 -6.06 2.57 -9.72
CA ALA A 57 -6.18 3.02 -11.10
C ALA A 57 -7.49 2.50 -11.69
N GLU A 58 -8.58 3.24 -11.53
CA GLU A 58 -9.92 2.90 -12.08
C GLU A 58 -9.99 2.93 -13.62
N THR A 59 -8.86 3.00 -14.34
CA THR A 59 -8.89 3.11 -15.80
C THR A 59 -8.64 1.76 -16.45
N GLU A 60 -9.73 1.08 -16.78
CA GLU A 60 -9.82 0.31 -18.01
C GLU A 60 -9.34 1.22 -19.17
N GLY A 61 -8.08 1.10 -19.60
CA GLY A 61 -7.57 1.82 -20.78
C GLY A 61 -6.45 2.85 -20.59
N ALA A 62 -5.86 3.05 -19.40
CA ALA A 62 -4.71 3.95 -19.23
C ALA A 62 -3.35 3.35 -19.66
N SER A 63 -3.34 2.38 -20.59
CA SER A 63 -2.15 1.98 -21.39
C SER A 63 -2.57 1.16 -22.62
N ALA A 64 -3.41 1.73 -23.48
CA ALA A 64 -3.52 1.29 -24.89
C ALA A 64 -2.79 2.26 -25.86
N GLY A 65 -2.01 3.21 -25.32
CA GLY A 65 -1.25 4.18 -26.10
C GLY A 65 0.12 4.44 -25.47
N GLY A 66 1.12 3.66 -25.90
CA GLY A 66 2.54 4.00 -25.92
C GLY A 66 3.23 4.40 -24.61
N ASN A 67 4.03 3.48 -24.06
CA ASN A 67 4.99 3.61 -22.95
C ASN A 67 4.45 3.36 -21.53
N ASP A 68 4.17 2.09 -21.23
CA ASP A 68 4.64 1.27 -20.09
C ASP A 68 4.93 1.92 -18.70
N VAL A 69 4.25 3.00 -18.34
CA VAL A 69 4.41 3.65 -17.02
C VAL A 69 3.16 3.39 -16.19
N LEU A 70 3.29 2.48 -15.22
CA LEU A 70 2.26 2.23 -14.20
C LEU A 70 1.74 3.56 -13.61
N PRO A 71 0.42 3.70 -13.40
CA PRO A 71 -0.15 4.91 -12.85
C PRO A 71 0.48 5.22 -11.48
N ARG A 72 0.82 6.49 -11.25
CA ARG A 72 1.54 6.92 -10.04
C ARG A 72 0.78 8.00 -9.28
N LEU A 73 0.75 7.88 -7.95
CA LEU A 73 0.36 8.97 -7.07
C LEU A 73 1.50 9.98 -6.97
N ARG A 74 1.32 11.14 -7.60
CA ARG A 74 2.36 12.15 -7.69
C ARG A 74 2.53 12.95 -6.39
N GLY A 75 3.77 13.22 -6.04
CA GLY A 75 4.19 14.22 -5.07
C GLY A 75 3.67 14.01 -3.67
N VAL A 76 3.63 12.76 -3.18
CA VAL A 76 3.17 12.44 -1.82
C VAL A 76 4.19 12.95 -0.81
N LYS A 77 3.76 13.83 0.09
CA LYS A 77 4.61 14.38 1.14
C LYS A 77 4.95 13.31 2.19
N MET A 78 6.23 12.97 2.35
CA MET A 78 6.68 11.94 3.30
C MET A 78 7.96 12.34 4.01
N GLN A 79 8.25 11.69 5.15
CA GLN A 79 9.56 11.76 5.77
C GLN A 79 10.48 10.69 5.17
N ILE A 80 11.77 10.97 5.00
CA ILE A 80 12.70 10.01 4.39
C ILE A 80 12.73 8.67 5.14
N ARG A 81 12.71 8.69 6.48
CA ARG A 81 12.67 7.47 7.29
C ARG A 81 11.42 6.61 7.02
N LYS A 82 10.33 7.25 6.58
CA LYS A 82 9.05 6.61 6.28
C LYS A 82 8.97 6.05 4.86
N ILE A 83 9.84 6.47 3.96
CA ILE A 83 9.94 5.87 2.60
C ILE A 83 10.32 4.39 2.72
N ARG A 84 11.30 4.07 3.58
CA ARG A 84 11.71 2.68 3.86
C ARG A 84 10.59 1.82 4.43
N ASP A 85 9.69 2.41 5.22
CA ASP A 85 8.50 1.70 5.73
C ASP A 85 7.54 1.33 4.58
N VAL A 86 7.45 2.15 3.54
CA VAL A 86 6.63 1.88 2.34
C VAL A 86 7.25 0.77 1.49
N GLU A 87 8.56 0.87 1.23
CA GLU A 87 9.30 -0.15 0.48
C GLU A 87 9.23 -1.51 1.18
N LYS A 88 9.42 -1.54 2.51
CA LYS A 88 9.31 -2.75 3.32
C LYS A 88 7.90 -3.37 3.28
N ALA A 89 6.86 -2.54 3.15
CA ALA A 89 5.49 -3.02 3.05
C ALA A 89 5.12 -3.49 1.62
N GLY A 90 6.05 -3.46 0.66
CA GLY A 90 5.80 -3.83 -0.73
C GLY A 90 5.11 -2.73 -1.53
N GLY A 91 5.24 -1.47 -1.13
CA GLY A 91 4.65 -0.32 -1.81
C GLY A 91 3.56 0.39 -1.02
N LEU A 92 2.92 1.36 -1.67
CA LEU A 92 1.97 2.26 -1.01
C LEU A 92 0.69 1.54 -0.54
N GLU A 93 0.16 0.65 -1.38
CA GLU A 93 -1.06 -0.10 -1.10
C GLU A 93 -0.83 -1.12 0.01
N GLY A 94 0.31 -1.83 -0.01
CA GLY A 94 0.73 -2.73 1.06
C GLY A 94 0.91 -2.00 2.41
N LEU A 95 1.41 -0.77 2.39
CA LEU A 95 1.45 0.07 3.59
C LEU A 95 0.03 0.40 4.12
N LEU A 96 -0.90 0.79 3.24
CA LEU A 96 -2.27 1.13 3.62
C LEU A 96 -3.02 -0.05 4.23
N LEU A 97 -2.76 -1.26 3.73
CA LEU A 97 -3.34 -2.51 4.23
C LEU A 97 -2.71 -2.96 5.55
N SER A 98 -1.38 -2.86 5.68
CA SER A 98 -0.64 -3.34 6.85
C SER A 98 -0.80 -2.46 8.09
N ARG A 99 -0.98 -1.15 7.95
CA ARG A 99 -1.04 -0.22 9.08
C ARG A 99 -2.45 -0.12 9.67
N ARG A 100 -2.56 0.13 10.98
CA ARG A 100 -3.83 0.53 11.63
C ARG A 100 -4.27 1.93 11.19
N SER A 101 -5.59 2.17 11.15
CA SER A 101 -6.20 3.46 10.77
C SER A 101 -5.69 4.64 11.59
N LYS A 102 -5.45 4.46 12.90
CA LYS A 102 -4.90 5.50 13.79
C LYS A 102 -3.50 6.01 13.40
N ASN A 103 -2.76 5.23 12.62
CA ASN A 103 -1.40 5.59 12.19
C ASN A 103 -1.39 6.28 10.81
N LEU A 104 -2.56 6.55 10.24
CA LEU A 104 -2.74 7.23 8.97
C LEU A 104 -3.28 8.64 9.22
N THR A 105 -2.96 9.55 8.31
CA THR A 105 -3.63 10.85 8.25
C THR A 105 -5.05 10.67 7.70
N PRO A 106 -5.93 11.69 7.79
CA PRO A 106 -7.25 11.64 7.14
C PRO A 106 -7.17 11.32 5.65
N PHE A 107 -6.13 11.83 4.98
CA PHE A 107 -5.86 11.51 3.57
C PHE A 107 -5.48 10.03 3.38
N GLY A 108 -4.61 9.49 4.22
CA GLY A 108 -4.26 8.07 4.18
C GLY A 108 -5.45 7.16 4.49
N ALA A 109 -6.31 7.56 5.44
CA ALA A 109 -7.53 6.83 5.78
C ALA A 109 -8.52 6.80 4.60
N TYR A 110 -8.65 7.91 3.87
CA TYR A 110 -9.42 7.96 2.63
C TYR A 110 -8.85 7.06 1.54
N LEU A 111 -7.55 7.12 1.27
CA LEU A 111 -6.94 6.22 0.28
C LEU A 111 -7.16 4.75 0.65
N ARG A 112 -7.06 4.43 1.94
CA ARG A 112 -7.33 3.07 2.43
C ARG A 112 -8.79 2.65 2.19
N SER A 113 -9.76 3.53 2.42
CA SER A 113 -11.17 3.19 2.15
C SER A 113 -11.39 2.92 0.67
N GLN A 114 -10.78 3.72 -0.21
CA GLN A 114 -10.83 3.50 -1.65
C GLN A 114 -10.20 2.16 -2.04
N VAL A 115 -9.04 1.80 -1.48
CA VAL A 115 -8.41 0.50 -1.72
C VAL A 115 -9.34 -0.64 -1.32
N PHE A 116 -9.99 -0.56 -0.16
CA PHE A 116 -10.94 -1.59 0.26
C PHE A 116 -12.19 -1.66 -0.61
N THR A 117 -12.72 -0.53 -1.08
CA THR A 117 -13.82 -0.51 -2.03
C THR A 117 -13.45 -1.23 -3.33
N GLN A 118 -12.25 -1.00 -3.87
CA GLN A 118 -11.80 -1.71 -5.07
C GLN A 118 -11.57 -3.19 -4.82
N LEU A 119 -10.97 -3.56 -3.70
CA LEU A 119 -10.80 -4.98 -3.33
C LEU A 119 -12.14 -5.70 -3.16
N HIS A 120 -13.17 -5.01 -2.66
CA HIS A 120 -14.51 -5.57 -2.55
C HIS A 120 -15.13 -5.81 -3.93
N ARG A 121 -15.03 -4.85 -4.85
CA ARG A 121 -15.49 -5.00 -6.24
C ARG A 121 -14.81 -6.19 -6.93
N ILE A 122 -13.47 -6.26 -6.86
CA ILE A 122 -12.70 -7.37 -7.42
C ILE A 122 -13.14 -8.71 -6.84
N LYS A 123 -13.44 -8.77 -5.54
CA LYS A 123 -13.94 -9.97 -4.90
C LYS A 123 -15.32 -10.37 -5.45
N GLU A 124 -16.23 -9.43 -5.59
CA GLU A 124 -17.56 -9.65 -6.17
C GLU A 124 -17.47 -10.17 -7.61
N ASP A 125 -16.58 -9.59 -8.42
CA ASP A 125 -16.34 -10.02 -9.81
C ASP A 125 -15.82 -11.47 -9.86
N ILE A 126 -14.88 -11.83 -8.98
CA ILE A 126 -14.34 -13.19 -8.87
C ILE A 126 -15.44 -14.18 -8.42
N GLU A 127 -16.29 -13.79 -7.47
CA GLU A 127 -17.39 -14.62 -7.00
C GLU A 127 -18.45 -14.83 -8.11
N PHE A 128 -18.76 -13.78 -8.86
CA PHE A 128 -19.65 -13.84 -10.02
C PHE A 128 -19.08 -14.73 -11.14
N GLU A 129 -17.79 -14.62 -11.45
CA GLU A 129 -17.12 -15.46 -12.43
C GLU A 129 -17.14 -16.94 -12.00
N ARG A 130 -16.85 -17.21 -10.72
CA ARG A 130 -16.92 -18.57 -10.16
C ARG A 130 -18.32 -19.15 -10.23
N ALA A 131 -19.36 -18.36 -9.93
CA ALA A 131 -20.75 -18.79 -10.03
C ALA A 131 -21.15 -19.09 -11.48
N SER A 132 -20.74 -18.24 -12.43
CA SER A 132 -21.00 -18.42 -13.87
C SER A 132 -20.32 -19.67 -14.43
N ARG A 133 -19.08 -19.95 -13.99
CA ARG A 133 -18.36 -21.18 -14.34
C ARG A 133 -19.01 -22.44 -13.76
N LYS A 134 -19.49 -22.36 -12.52
CA LYS A 134 -20.25 -23.46 -11.89
C LYS A 134 -21.56 -23.74 -12.63
N ALA A 135 -22.26 -22.70 -13.08
CA ALA A 135 -23.50 -22.83 -13.85
C ALA A 135 -23.26 -23.44 -15.26
N SER A 136 -22.09 -23.21 -15.86
CA SER A 136 -21.69 -23.80 -17.15
C SER A 136 -21.08 -25.20 -17.04
N GLY A 137 -21.01 -25.79 -15.84
CA GLY A 137 -20.51 -27.15 -15.62
C GLY A 137 -19.00 -27.34 -15.81
N LEU A 138 -18.24 -26.24 -15.92
CA LEU A 138 -16.78 -26.29 -16.01
C LEU A 138 -16.18 -26.53 -14.61
N PRO A 139 -15.12 -27.36 -14.50
CA PRO A 139 -14.48 -27.63 -13.22
C PRO A 139 -13.90 -26.34 -12.60
N PRO A 140 -13.83 -26.24 -11.27
CA PRO A 140 -13.24 -25.08 -10.61
C PRO A 140 -11.77 -24.94 -11.03
N LEU A 141 -11.33 -23.71 -11.30
CA LEU A 141 -9.96 -23.43 -11.70
C LEU A 141 -9.06 -23.43 -10.46
N GLU A 142 -8.86 -24.60 -9.86
CA GLU A 142 -8.06 -24.78 -8.63
C GLU A 142 -6.54 -24.64 -8.86
N GLY A 143 -6.11 -24.36 -10.10
CA GLY A 143 -4.70 -24.37 -10.48
C GLY A 143 -3.93 -23.04 -10.43
N LEU A 144 -4.59 -21.87 -10.45
CA LEU A 144 -3.87 -20.59 -10.58
C LEU A 144 -3.58 -19.87 -9.25
N CYS A 145 -4.27 -20.20 -8.16
CA CYS A 145 -3.99 -19.63 -6.84
C CYS A 145 -2.88 -20.36 -6.07
N SER A 146 -2.42 -21.52 -6.54
CA SER A 146 -1.39 -22.33 -5.87
C SER A 146 0.05 -21.95 -6.22
N LEU A 147 0.24 -21.04 -7.19
CA LEU A 147 1.56 -20.57 -7.65
C LEU A 147 2.15 -19.42 -6.83
N SER A 148 1.43 -18.92 -5.81
CA SER A 148 1.97 -17.94 -4.85
C SER A 148 2.11 -18.56 -3.46
N GLY A 149 3.22 -19.28 -3.25
CA GLY A 149 3.86 -19.34 -1.94
C GLY A 149 3.34 -20.34 -0.88
N ARG A 150 3.17 -21.63 -1.23
CA ARG A 150 3.33 -22.71 -0.23
C ARG A 150 4.46 -23.65 -0.62
N ILE A 151 5.68 -23.25 -0.28
CA ILE A 151 6.77 -24.22 -0.06
C ILE A 151 6.42 -24.94 1.24
N GLY A 152 6.09 -26.23 1.15
CA GLY A 152 6.09 -27.14 2.30
C GLY A 152 4.73 -27.54 2.86
N VAL A 153 3.90 -28.22 2.07
CA VAL A 153 3.03 -29.28 2.62
C VAL A 153 3.27 -30.50 1.76
N GLY A 154 4.37 -31.21 2.06
CA GLY A 154 4.57 -32.55 1.54
C GLY A 154 3.65 -33.50 2.30
N ASP A 155 2.94 -34.35 1.58
CA ASP A 155 2.18 -35.47 2.13
C ASP A 155 3.11 -36.32 3.00
N LYS A 156 2.92 -36.28 4.32
CA LYS A 156 3.56 -37.20 5.23
C LYS A 156 2.93 -38.58 5.03
N LYS A 157 3.53 -39.40 4.18
CA LYS A 157 3.27 -40.84 4.20
C LYS A 157 3.80 -41.37 5.53
N GLU A 158 2.90 -41.83 6.39
CA GLU A 158 3.24 -42.56 7.60
C GLU A 158 3.93 -43.86 7.20
N VAL A 159 5.24 -43.94 7.43
CA VAL A 159 6.00 -45.19 7.32
C VAL A 159 6.03 -45.79 8.72
N PRO A 160 5.48 -47.00 8.94
CA PRO A 160 5.52 -47.63 10.25
C PRO A 160 6.96 -48.02 10.61
N LEU A 161 7.40 -47.58 11.79
CA LEU A 161 8.68 -47.96 12.38
C LEU A 161 8.64 -49.45 12.73
N LEU A 162 9.45 -50.26 12.05
CA LEU A 162 9.76 -51.63 12.46
C LEU A 162 10.66 -51.57 13.70
N GLU A 163 10.18 -52.07 14.83
CA GLU A 163 10.98 -52.28 16.04
C GLU A 163 12.00 -53.41 15.78
N GLY A 164 13.26 -53.13 16.08
CA GLY A 164 14.36 -54.09 15.94
C GLY A 164 14.34 -55.17 17.02
N GLN A 165 14.69 -56.39 16.63
CA GLN A 165 15.27 -57.42 17.49
C GLN A 165 16.79 -57.30 17.48
#